data_AF-A0A1H6TZF3-F1
#
_entry.id   AF-A0A1H6TZF3-F1
#
_cell.length_a   1.000
_cell.length_b   1.000
_cell.length_c   1.000
_cell.angle_alpha   90.00
_cell.angle_beta   90.00
_cell.angle_gamma   90.00
#
_symmetry.space_group_name_H-M   'P 1'
#
loop_
_entity.id
_entity.type
_entity.pdbx_description
1 polymer ?
#
loop_
_entity_poly.entity_id
_entity_poly.type
_entity_poly.pdbx_seq_one_letter_code
_entity_poly.pdbx_strand_id
1 'polypeptide(L)'
;MKLIRSSAYNLLGLGLPLVVAVFCIPVLIDGLGEARFGLLTLIWAVVSYFGLFDLGLGRALTQQLSVALAEKDQDRIGPLVMTSTVLMAGLGIVAGAVLAILAPYGVGMINSVPNKQEAISAVLYMAAAMPAIVLTSGFRGILEAKNAFGVINLIRLPMGLFTFLGPVVVVLNVGPSLEWIAAVLVGGRIIACAVHAWYAWLCIPKDHGNFAFCLKLLRPLCVSGGWLTVSNIISPLMSFVDRFVIGVLVSSSAVAYYSTPQEMVTKLGIVPGALTSALFPRFSAHFAMPQSDFRLIYFKSLLGLFGVLFFPVIFVSVWAKEVMVAWISLEFAENSASLLVVFVWGMFAACLAAIPFTVIQSAGNARLTATLHIFEFPIFVGMLFVFIEWYGVLGAALAWAARNIIDAFLLFYYARRYVSTGHGCSSCGSA
;
A
#
# COMPACT_ATOMS: atom_id res chain seq x y z
N MET A 1 -4.46 -29.09 5.01
CA MET A 1 -5.14 -28.33 6.09
C MET A 1 -4.39 -27.07 6.56
N LYS A 2 -3.05 -27.06 6.72
CA LYS A 2 -2.29 -25.84 7.12
C LYS A 2 -2.41 -24.65 6.15
N LEU A 3 -2.40 -24.90 4.83
CA LEU A 3 -2.57 -23.83 3.83
C LEU A 3 -3.94 -23.15 3.91
N ILE A 4 -5.03 -23.92 3.93
CA ILE A 4 -6.41 -23.37 3.95
C ILE A 4 -6.64 -22.53 5.21
N ARG A 5 -6.18 -23.02 6.37
CA ARG A 5 -6.26 -22.28 7.64
C ARG A 5 -5.42 -20.99 7.59
N SER A 6 -4.22 -21.04 7.01
CA SER A 6 -3.36 -19.86 6.83
C SER A 6 -3.93 -18.83 5.85
N SER A 7 -4.53 -19.28 4.74
CA SER A 7 -5.23 -18.43 3.78
C SER A 7 -6.47 -17.78 4.40
N ALA A 8 -7.26 -18.53 5.18
CA ALA A 8 -8.41 -17.98 5.90
C ALA A 8 -8.00 -16.91 6.93
N TYR A 9 -6.92 -17.13 7.71
CA TYR A 9 -6.42 -16.12 8.64
C TYR A 9 -5.86 -14.88 7.95
N ASN A 10 -5.21 -15.03 6.79
CA ASN A 10 -4.76 -13.87 5.99
C ASN A 10 -5.94 -13.08 5.42
N LEU A 11 -6.97 -13.77 4.93
CA LEU A 11 -8.21 -13.13 4.45
C LEU A 11 -8.94 -12.42 5.60
N LEU A 12 -9.06 -13.03 6.77
CA LEU A 12 -9.67 -12.39 7.94
C LEU A 12 -8.85 -11.20 8.44
N GLY A 13 -7.52 -11.32 8.49
CA GLY A 13 -6.62 -10.25 8.90
C GLY A 13 -6.60 -9.04 7.96
N LEU A 14 -6.96 -9.24 6.68
CA LEU A 14 -7.11 -8.18 5.69
C LEU A 14 -8.54 -7.66 5.59
N GLY A 15 -9.55 -8.52 5.73
CA GLY A 15 -10.95 -8.20 5.49
C GLY A 15 -11.64 -7.54 6.68
N LEU A 16 -11.37 -7.97 7.91
CA LEU A 16 -12.06 -7.45 9.10
C LEU A 16 -11.86 -5.94 9.31
N PRO A 17 -10.62 -5.38 9.17
CA PRO A 17 -10.43 -3.93 9.22
C PRO A 17 -11.24 -3.16 8.18
N LEU A 18 -11.51 -3.75 7.01
CA LEU A 18 -12.31 -3.10 5.97
C LEU A 18 -13.78 -3.02 6.34
N VAL A 19 -14.31 -4.10 6.94
CA VAL A 19 -15.68 -4.10 7.47
C VAL A 19 -15.81 -3.03 8.54
N VAL A 20 -14.84 -2.92 9.46
CA VAL A 20 -14.84 -1.85 10.47
C VAL A 20 -14.74 -0.46 9.83
N ALA A 21 -13.91 -0.29 8.80
CA ALA A 21 -13.81 0.97 8.07
C ALA A 21 -15.16 1.42 7.48
N VAL A 22 -15.95 0.49 6.92
CA VAL A 22 -17.29 0.80 6.38
C VAL A 22 -18.20 1.43 7.42
N PHE A 23 -18.15 0.96 8.68
CA PHE A 23 -18.97 1.54 9.76
C PHE A 23 -18.34 2.77 10.40
N CYS A 24 -17.01 2.86 10.45
CA CYS A 24 -16.32 4.00 11.06
C CYS A 24 -16.31 5.24 10.17
N ILE A 25 -16.18 5.09 8.85
CA ILE A 25 -16.07 6.23 7.92
C ILE A 25 -17.25 7.21 8.04
N PRO A 26 -18.53 6.77 8.03
CA PRO A 26 -19.66 7.69 8.20
C PRO A 26 -19.61 8.46 9.52
N VAL A 27 -19.28 7.79 10.63
CA VAL A 27 -19.14 8.42 11.95
C VAL A 27 -18.00 9.43 11.97
N LEU A 28 -16.89 9.13 11.30
CA LEU A 28 -15.75 10.05 11.20
C LEU A 28 -16.07 11.27 10.34
N ILE A 29 -16.77 11.09 9.22
CA ILE A 29 -17.18 12.20 8.35
C ILE A 29 -18.18 13.10 9.07
N ASP A 30 -19.23 12.53 9.66
CA ASP A 30 -20.26 13.27 10.40
C ASP A 30 -19.67 14.02 11.62
N GLY A 31 -18.80 13.34 12.37
CA GLY A 31 -18.20 13.92 13.57
C GLY A 31 -17.10 14.96 13.30
N LEU A 32 -16.28 14.79 12.25
CA LEU A 32 -15.16 15.70 11.94
C LEU A 32 -15.52 16.81 10.94
N GLY A 33 -16.51 16.58 10.08
CA GLY A 33 -16.71 17.30 8.83
C GLY A 33 -15.75 16.85 7.72
N GLU A 34 -16.08 17.15 6.47
CA GLU A 34 -15.33 16.63 5.30
C GLU A 34 -13.92 17.19 5.24
N ALA A 35 -13.71 18.44 5.64
CA ALA A 35 -12.41 19.10 5.60
C ALA A 35 -11.39 18.41 6.51
N ARG A 36 -11.76 18.14 7.77
CA ARG A 36 -10.90 17.43 8.73
C ARG A 36 -10.74 15.97 8.34
N PHE A 37 -11.80 15.30 7.89
CA PHE A 37 -11.68 13.92 7.40
C PHE A 37 -10.74 13.84 6.19
N GLY A 38 -10.81 14.79 5.25
CA GLY A 38 -9.88 14.89 4.12
C GLY A 38 -8.43 15.00 4.57
N LEU A 39 -8.15 15.86 5.56
CA LEU A 39 -6.82 15.94 6.18
C LEU A 39 -6.40 14.63 6.86
N LEU A 40 -7.31 13.94 7.54
CA LEU A 40 -7.03 12.63 8.13
C LEU A 40 -6.64 11.60 7.06
N THR A 41 -7.31 11.58 5.90
CA THR A 41 -6.95 10.67 4.80
C THR A 41 -5.60 11.03 4.16
N LEU A 42 -5.23 12.32 4.12
CA LEU A 42 -3.87 12.74 3.73
C LEU A 42 -2.84 12.28 4.76
N ILE A 43 -3.13 12.40 6.05
CA ILE A 43 -2.25 11.90 7.11
C ILE A 43 -2.04 10.39 6.97
N TRP A 44 -3.11 9.61 6.73
CA TRP A 44 -2.99 8.18 6.46
C TRP A 44 -2.13 7.89 5.22
N ALA A 45 -2.27 8.68 4.15
CA ALA A 45 -1.45 8.54 2.94
C ALA A 45 0.04 8.81 3.23
N VAL A 46 0.36 9.90 3.93
CA VAL A 46 1.73 10.23 4.35
C VAL A 46 2.33 9.10 5.18
N VAL A 47 1.60 8.63 6.19
CA VAL A 47 2.05 7.59 7.13
C VAL A 47 2.27 6.26 6.40
N SER A 48 1.37 5.92 5.46
CA SER A 48 1.51 4.73 4.63
C SER A 48 2.70 4.82 3.69
N TYR A 49 2.95 5.99 3.10
CA TYR A 49 4.09 6.24 2.21
C TYR A 49 5.42 6.10 2.95
N PHE A 50 5.60 6.86 4.03
CA PHE A 50 6.85 6.85 4.78
C PHE A 50 7.09 5.52 5.51
N GLY A 51 6.04 4.78 5.87
CA GLY A 51 6.19 3.43 6.40
C GLY A 51 6.67 2.40 5.38
N LEU A 52 6.49 2.66 4.08
CA LEU A 52 7.08 1.88 2.99
C LEU A 52 8.47 2.40 2.59
N PHE A 53 8.87 3.56 3.11
CA PHE A 53 10.17 4.18 2.89
C PHE A 53 11.23 3.57 3.83
N ASP A 54 11.24 2.25 3.98
CA ASP A 54 12.31 1.49 4.64
C ASP A 54 13.49 1.21 3.70
N LEU A 55 13.46 1.76 2.47
CA LEU A 55 14.41 1.52 1.38
C LEU A 55 14.61 0.02 1.06
N GLY A 56 13.61 -0.81 1.36
CA GLY A 56 13.69 -2.26 1.21
C GLY A 56 14.51 -2.97 2.28
N LEU A 57 14.98 -2.27 3.31
CA LEU A 57 15.80 -2.83 4.39
C LEU A 57 15.09 -3.95 5.15
N GLY A 58 13.77 -3.88 5.33
CA GLY A 58 12.99 -4.94 5.99
C GLY A 58 13.05 -6.25 5.23
N ARG A 59 12.92 -6.18 3.89
CA ARG A 59 13.06 -7.34 3.01
C ARG A 59 14.51 -7.85 2.96
N ALA A 60 15.48 -6.95 2.89
CA ALA A 60 16.90 -7.32 2.90
C ALA A 60 17.29 -8.04 4.19
N LEU A 61 16.84 -7.54 5.35
CA LEU A 61 17.00 -8.21 6.64
C LEU A 61 16.34 -9.59 6.64
N THR A 62 15.10 -9.69 6.15
CA THR A 62 14.38 -10.97 6.06
C THR A 62 15.18 -12.00 5.25
N GLN A 63 15.69 -11.62 4.08
CA GLN A 63 16.47 -12.48 3.21
C GLN A 63 17.79 -12.91 3.85
N GLN A 64 18.60 -11.95 4.30
CA GLN A 64 19.92 -12.26 4.86
C GLN A 64 19.83 -13.04 6.17
N LEU A 65 18.83 -12.74 7.01
CA LEU A 65 18.59 -13.49 8.24
C LEU A 65 18.12 -14.92 7.93
N SER A 66 17.27 -15.11 6.92
CA SER A 66 16.84 -16.45 6.50
C SER A 66 18.02 -17.31 6.04
N VAL A 67 18.97 -16.71 5.31
CA VAL A 67 20.21 -17.38 4.88
C VAL A 67 21.09 -17.74 6.08
N ALA A 68 21.39 -16.78 6.96
CA ALA A 68 22.21 -17.02 8.16
C ALA A 68 21.62 -18.13 9.05
N LEU A 69 20.28 -18.17 9.18
CA LEU A 69 19.57 -19.21 9.91
C LEU A 69 19.65 -20.59 9.24
N ALA A 70 19.58 -20.65 7.91
CA ALA A 70 19.70 -21.90 7.16
C ALA A 70 21.13 -22.46 7.20
N GLU A 71 22.13 -21.58 7.14
CA GLU A 71 23.56 -21.92 7.23
C GLU A 71 24.02 -22.20 8.66
N LYS A 72 23.17 -21.94 9.66
CA LYS A 72 23.52 -22.00 11.10
C LYS A 72 24.71 -21.11 11.47
N ASP A 73 24.87 -19.99 10.74
CA ASP A 73 25.87 -18.97 11.02
C ASP A 73 25.35 -18.03 12.12
N GLN A 74 25.45 -18.51 13.36
CA GLN A 74 24.87 -17.87 14.53
C GLN A 74 25.55 -16.53 14.86
N ASP A 75 26.86 -16.41 14.61
CA ASP A 75 27.65 -15.21 14.87
C ASP A 75 27.24 -14.03 13.97
N ARG A 76 26.61 -14.31 12.83
CA ARG A 76 26.12 -13.30 11.89
C ARG A 76 24.74 -12.75 12.23
N ILE A 77 23.95 -13.44 13.05
CA ILE A 77 22.56 -13.07 13.36
C ILE A 77 22.49 -11.76 14.14
N GLY A 78 23.17 -11.67 15.28
CA GLY A 78 23.19 -10.50 16.16
C GLY A 78 23.64 -9.24 15.44
N PRO A 79 24.77 -9.26 14.70
CA PRO A 79 25.23 -8.13 13.91
C PRO A 79 24.26 -7.72 12.80
N LEU A 80 23.60 -8.67 12.11
CA LEU A 80 22.58 -8.38 11.09
C LEU A 80 21.38 -7.64 11.69
N VAL A 81 20.85 -8.16 12.81
CA VAL A 81 19.70 -7.56 13.50
C VAL A 81 20.07 -6.18 14.04
N MET A 82 21.21 -6.04 14.71
CA MET A 82 21.66 -4.76 15.29
C MET A 82 21.89 -3.70 14.21
N THR A 83 22.64 -4.06 13.16
CA THR A 83 22.95 -3.13 12.06
C THR A 83 21.68 -2.67 11.35
N SER A 84 20.75 -3.59 11.07
CA SER A 84 19.48 -3.25 10.40
C SER A 84 18.59 -2.39 11.29
N THR A 85 18.51 -2.69 12.59
CA THR A 85 17.74 -1.91 13.57
C THR A 85 18.27 -0.48 13.67
N VAL A 86 19.60 -0.30 13.76
CA VAL A 86 20.23 1.03 13.80
C VAL A 86 19.98 1.80 12.51
N LEU A 87 20.11 1.17 11.35
CA LEU A 87 19.82 1.81 10.05
C LEU A 87 18.36 2.26 9.93
N MET A 88 17.42 1.40 10.32
CA MET A 88 15.99 1.71 10.27
C MET A 88 15.59 2.79 11.27
N ALA A 89 16.16 2.78 12.47
CA ALA A 89 15.97 3.86 13.44
C ALA A 89 16.49 5.19 12.88
N GLY A 90 17.70 5.21 12.32
CA GLY A 90 18.27 6.39 11.67
C GLY A 90 17.41 6.90 10.52
N LEU A 91 16.97 6.00 9.63
CA LEU A 91 16.09 6.33 8.52
C LEU A 91 14.74 6.89 8.98
N GLY A 92 14.13 6.29 10.01
CA GLY A 92 12.89 6.78 10.59
C GLY A 92 13.03 8.14 11.28
N ILE A 93 14.16 8.41 11.93
CA ILE A 93 14.48 9.74 12.48
C ILE A 93 14.63 10.77 11.37
N VAL A 94 15.37 10.44 10.31
CA VAL A 94 15.53 11.33 9.13
C VAL A 94 14.19 11.60 8.48
N ALA A 95 13.38 10.55 8.25
CA ALA A 95 12.05 10.68 7.65
C ALA A 95 11.10 11.51 8.53
N GLY A 96 11.14 11.32 9.86
CA GLY A 96 10.40 12.15 10.82
C GLY A 96 10.85 13.60 10.81
N ALA A 97 12.16 13.86 10.81
CA ALA A 97 12.69 15.22 10.72
C ALA A 97 12.29 15.93 9.42
N VAL A 98 12.40 15.24 8.27
CA VAL A 98 11.94 15.76 6.97
C VAL A 98 10.45 16.08 7.01
N LEU A 99 9.63 15.16 7.53
CA LEU A 99 8.19 15.38 7.64
C LEU A 99 7.86 16.56 8.57
N ALA A 100 8.57 16.71 9.69
CA ALA A 100 8.37 17.81 10.62
C ALA A 100 8.77 19.17 10.03
N ILE A 101 9.89 19.22 9.30
CA ILE A 101 10.35 20.45 8.63
C ILE A 101 9.38 20.85 7.51
N LEU A 102 8.86 19.87 6.75
CA LEU A 102 7.96 20.12 5.64
C LEU A 102 6.49 20.34 6.06
N ALA A 103 6.10 19.94 7.27
CA ALA A 103 4.73 20.06 7.77
C ALA A 103 4.10 21.46 7.59
N PRO A 104 4.72 22.58 8.03
CA PRO A 104 4.12 23.91 7.87
C PRO A 104 3.97 24.33 6.41
N TYR A 105 4.93 23.96 5.55
CA TYR A 105 4.87 24.26 4.11
C TYR A 105 3.79 23.42 3.42
N GLY A 106 3.77 22.11 3.67
CA GLY A 106 2.82 21.18 3.07
C GLY A 106 1.38 21.52 3.45
N VAL A 107 1.09 21.74 4.74
CA VAL A 107 -0.24 22.19 5.19
C VAL A 107 -0.54 23.59 4.70
N GLY A 108 0.45 24.47 4.62
CA GLY A 108 0.32 25.83 4.11
C GLY A 108 -0.20 25.91 2.67
N MET A 109 0.17 24.93 1.83
CA MET A 109 -0.25 24.81 0.43
C MET A 109 -1.66 24.24 0.24
N ILE A 110 -2.24 23.57 1.25
CA ILE A 110 -3.57 22.98 1.14
C ILE A 110 -4.63 24.08 1.24
N ASN A 111 -5.58 24.08 0.30
CA ASN A 111 -6.67 25.03 0.26
C ASN A 111 -7.79 24.66 1.26
N SER A 112 -8.44 25.68 1.81
CA SER A 112 -9.61 25.55 2.69
C SER A 112 -9.38 24.62 3.89
N VAL A 113 -8.23 24.74 4.55
CA VAL A 113 -7.94 24.05 5.82
C VAL A 113 -8.63 24.80 6.97
N PRO A 114 -9.54 24.18 7.74
CA PRO A 114 -10.30 24.87 8.80
C PRO A 114 -9.41 25.45 9.90
N ASN A 115 -8.40 24.68 10.32
CA ASN A 115 -7.42 25.08 11.31
C ASN A 115 -6.03 24.57 10.91
N LYS A 116 -5.18 25.47 10.39
CA LYS A 116 -3.83 25.12 9.93
C LYS A 116 -2.94 24.64 11.07
N GLN A 117 -3.06 25.24 12.25
CA GLN A 117 -2.23 24.85 13.39
C GLN A 117 -2.58 23.43 13.85
N GLU A 118 -3.87 23.10 13.94
CA GLU A 118 -4.36 21.77 14.26
C GLU A 118 -3.83 20.71 13.28
N ALA A 119 -3.86 21.01 11.98
CA ALA A 119 -3.34 20.12 10.94
C ALA A 119 -1.82 19.96 11.01
N ILE A 120 -1.07 21.06 11.24
CA ILE A 120 0.39 21.01 11.41
C ILE A 120 0.74 20.16 12.63
N SER A 121 0.13 20.40 13.78
CA SER A 121 0.32 19.61 15.00
C SER A 121 0.05 18.12 14.75
N ALA A 122 -1.02 17.78 14.06
CA ALA A 122 -1.34 16.40 13.70
C ALA A 122 -0.23 15.74 12.84
N VAL A 123 0.31 16.47 11.85
CA VAL A 123 1.46 15.99 11.06
C VAL A 123 2.72 15.85 11.91
N LEU A 124 2.98 16.78 12.84
CA LEU A 124 4.13 16.73 13.75
C LEU A 124 4.05 15.53 14.71
N TYR A 125 2.86 15.20 15.24
CA TYR A 125 2.66 13.97 16.00
C TYR A 125 3.02 12.75 15.15
N MET A 126 2.48 12.64 13.94
CA MET A 126 2.82 11.52 13.05
C MET A 126 4.31 11.47 12.68
N ALA A 127 4.97 12.62 12.53
CA ALA A 127 6.41 12.70 12.31
C ALA A 127 7.20 12.07 13.46
N ALA A 128 6.77 12.26 14.71
CA ALA A 128 7.37 11.62 15.88
C ALA A 128 7.16 10.09 15.90
N ALA A 129 6.12 9.56 15.24
CA ALA A 129 5.88 8.12 15.12
C ALA A 129 6.76 7.42 14.07
N MET A 130 7.46 8.18 13.22
CA MET A 130 8.19 7.65 12.06
C MET A 130 9.29 6.65 12.41
N PRO A 131 10.12 6.87 13.46
CA PRO A 131 11.05 5.85 13.93
C PRO A 131 10.37 4.52 14.27
N ALA A 132 9.24 4.56 14.98
CA ALA A 132 8.49 3.36 15.34
C ALA A 132 7.88 2.66 14.11
N ILE A 133 7.36 3.43 13.15
CA ILE A 133 6.80 2.90 11.90
C ILE A 133 7.89 2.18 11.09
N VAL A 134 9.05 2.80 10.87
CA VAL A 134 10.15 2.22 10.09
C VAL A 134 10.76 1.01 10.82
N LEU A 135 10.97 1.09 12.14
CA LEU A 135 11.47 -0.04 12.94
C LEU A 135 10.53 -1.25 12.91
N THR A 136 9.22 -1.03 12.89
CA THR A 136 8.23 -2.11 12.77
C THR A 136 8.47 -2.95 11.51
N SER A 137 8.93 -2.36 10.40
CA SER A 137 9.26 -3.11 9.18
C SER A 137 10.40 -4.12 9.41
N GLY A 138 11.43 -3.75 10.18
CA GLY A 138 12.56 -4.62 10.52
C GLY A 138 12.17 -5.74 11.47
N PHE A 139 11.44 -5.42 12.54
CA PHE A 139 10.96 -6.43 13.48
C PHE A 139 10.01 -7.42 12.81
N ARG A 140 9.13 -6.93 11.95
CA ARG A 140 8.30 -7.78 11.10
C ARG A 140 9.17 -8.65 10.18
N GLY A 141 10.22 -8.12 9.57
CA GLY A 141 11.15 -8.89 8.74
C GLY A 141 11.86 -10.03 9.49
N ILE A 142 12.20 -9.82 10.76
CA ILE A 142 12.74 -10.88 11.64
C ILE A 142 11.72 -12.00 11.84
N LEU A 143 10.45 -11.64 12.12
CA LEU A 143 9.36 -12.60 12.26
C LEU A 143 9.10 -13.36 10.94
N GLU A 144 9.17 -12.68 9.80
CA GLU A 144 9.00 -13.29 8.47
C GLU A 144 10.13 -14.29 8.16
N ALA A 145 11.38 -13.96 8.50
CA ALA A 145 12.53 -14.88 8.31
C ALA A 145 12.39 -16.19 9.11
N LYS A 146 11.68 -16.13 10.25
CA LYS A 146 11.35 -17.29 11.09
C LYS A 146 10.01 -17.95 10.74
N ASN A 147 9.34 -17.53 9.67
CA ASN A 147 8.01 -17.98 9.29
C ASN A 147 6.94 -17.79 10.38
N ALA A 148 7.10 -16.80 11.27
CA ALA A 148 6.19 -16.50 12.38
C ALA A 148 4.95 -15.70 11.94
N PHE A 149 4.33 -16.07 10.82
CA PHE A 149 3.19 -15.36 10.22
C PHE A 149 1.95 -15.29 11.12
N GLY A 150 1.77 -16.27 12.02
CA GLY A 150 0.69 -16.23 13.01
C GLY A 150 0.81 -15.03 13.96
N VAL A 151 2.02 -14.73 14.43
CA VAL A 151 2.29 -13.58 15.30
C VAL A 151 2.11 -12.27 14.54
N ILE A 152 2.61 -12.20 13.30
CA ILE A 152 2.44 -11.02 12.44
C ILE A 152 0.95 -10.70 12.27
N ASN A 153 0.13 -11.71 11.98
CA ASN A 153 -1.32 -11.52 11.82
C ASN A 153 -2.02 -11.17 13.14
N LEU A 154 -1.57 -11.73 14.26
CA LEU A 154 -2.09 -11.41 15.60
C LEU A 154 -1.86 -9.95 15.98
N ILE A 155 -0.76 -9.33 15.55
CA ILE A 155 -0.50 -7.90 15.78
C ILE A 155 -1.21 -7.04 14.73
N ARG A 156 -1.21 -7.48 13.47
CA ARG A 156 -1.76 -6.72 12.34
C ARG A 156 -3.26 -6.51 12.45
N LEU A 157 -4.03 -7.52 12.86
CA LEU A 157 -5.49 -7.42 12.92
C LEU A 157 -5.94 -6.35 13.93
N PRO A 158 -5.53 -6.36 15.21
CA PRO A 158 -5.88 -5.30 16.16
C PRO A 158 -5.43 -3.92 15.69
N MET A 159 -4.25 -3.81 15.08
CA MET A 159 -3.77 -2.53 14.54
C MET A 159 -4.59 -2.02 13.36
N GLY A 160 -5.06 -2.92 12.49
CA GLY A 160 -5.99 -2.58 11.41
C GLY A 160 -7.32 -2.05 11.95
N LEU A 161 -7.88 -2.70 12.96
CA LEU A 161 -9.11 -2.22 13.62
C LEU A 161 -8.89 -0.88 14.33
N PHE A 162 -7.79 -0.77 15.08
CA PHE A 162 -7.41 0.43 15.83
C PHE A 162 -7.23 1.66 14.92
N THR A 163 -6.78 1.47 13.68
CA THR A 163 -6.61 2.57 12.72
C THR A 163 -7.92 3.31 12.44
N PHE A 164 -9.08 2.64 12.54
CA PHE A 164 -10.40 3.24 12.35
C PHE A 164 -11.14 3.48 13.67
N LEU A 165 -11.08 2.52 14.61
CA LEU A 165 -11.74 2.63 15.91
C LEU A 165 -11.11 3.70 16.80
N GLY A 166 -9.78 3.86 16.77
CA GLY A 166 -9.08 4.88 17.55
C GLY A 166 -9.60 6.29 17.24
N PRO A 167 -9.61 6.73 15.97
CA PRO A 167 -10.21 8.00 15.58
C PRO A 167 -11.68 8.14 16.00
N VAL A 168 -12.51 7.08 15.84
CA VAL A 168 -13.93 7.12 16.24
C VAL A 168 -14.07 7.34 17.75
N VAL A 169 -13.30 6.64 18.56
CA VAL A 169 -13.30 6.81 20.02
C VAL A 169 -12.94 8.25 20.40
N VAL A 170 -11.95 8.86 19.73
CA VAL A 170 -11.61 10.27 19.95
C VAL A 170 -12.77 11.19 19.59
N VAL A 171 -13.37 11.02 18.40
CA VAL A 171 -14.50 11.84 17.94
C VAL A 171 -15.67 11.78 18.92
N LEU A 172 -16.01 10.58 19.43
CA LEU A 172 -17.15 10.40 20.33
C LEU A 172 -16.92 10.91 21.76
N ASN A 173 -15.68 10.93 22.25
CA ASN A 173 -15.38 11.26 23.65
C ASN A 173 -14.73 12.64 23.84
N VAL A 174 -13.98 13.12 22.85
CA VAL A 174 -13.23 14.38 22.90
C VAL A 174 -13.80 15.42 21.91
N GLY A 175 -14.38 14.96 20.80
CA GLY A 175 -14.91 15.80 19.73
C GLY A 175 -13.98 15.91 18.52
N PRO A 176 -14.25 16.85 17.59
CA PRO A 176 -13.55 16.93 16.31
C PRO A 176 -12.16 17.54 16.42
N SER A 177 -11.16 16.72 16.78
CA SER A 177 -9.77 17.15 16.89
C SER A 177 -8.82 16.20 16.16
N LEU A 178 -8.18 16.70 15.10
CA LEU A 178 -7.12 15.97 14.38
C LEU A 178 -5.88 15.75 15.24
N GLU A 179 -5.57 16.65 16.16
CA GLU A 179 -4.44 16.52 17.07
C GLU A 179 -4.60 15.30 17.98
N TRP A 180 -5.76 15.15 18.63
CA TRP A 180 -6.03 14.00 19.50
C TRP A 180 -6.14 12.69 18.71
N ILE A 181 -6.69 12.73 17.49
CA ILE A 181 -6.71 11.57 16.60
C ILE A 181 -5.26 11.15 16.26
N ALA A 182 -4.41 12.09 15.86
CA ALA A 182 -3.01 11.81 15.56
C ALA A 182 -2.28 11.26 16.79
N ALA A 183 -2.47 11.85 17.97
CA ALA A 183 -1.86 11.39 19.22
C ALA A 183 -2.25 9.93 19.55
N VAL A 184 -3.54 9.58 19.42
CA VAL A 184 -4.01 8.19 19.63
C VAL A 184 -3.41 7.24 18.60
N LEU A 185 -3.37 7.63 17.32
CA LEU A 185 -2.76 6.82 16.26
C LEU A 185 -1.26 6.61 16.51
N VAL A 186 -0.53 7.63 16.94
CA VAL A 186 0.89 7.54 17.33
C VAL A 186 1.09 6.59 18.50
N GLY A 187 0.28 6.70 19.55
CA GLY A 187 0.31 5.78 20.68
C GLY A 187 0.16 4.32 20.22
N GLY A 188 -0.82 4.06 19.34
CA GLY A 188 -0.99 2.73 18.74
C GLY A 188 0.21 2.25 17.93
N ARG A 189 0.86 3.12 17.14
CA ARG A 189 2.07 2.77 16.36
C ARG A 189 3.27 2.45 17.25
N ILE A 190 3.47 3.20 18.33
CA ILE A 190 4.54 2.93 19.30
C ILE A 190 4.31 1.60 20.00
N ILE A 191 3.07 1.35 20.47
CA ILE A 191 2.70 0.06 21.08
C ILE A 191 2.90 -1.08 20.08
N ALA A 192 2.45 -0.92 18.83
CA ALA A 192 2.64 -1.93 17.79
C ALA A 192 4.12 -2.24 17.57
N CYS A 193 4.97 -1.21 17.51
CA CYS A 193 6.41 -1.37 17.35
C CYS A 193 7.01 -2.14 18.53
N ALA A 194 6.64 -1.79 19.76
CA ALA A 194 7.10 -2.47 20.97
C ALA A 194 6.67 -3.96 20.99
N VAL A 195 5.42 -4.25 20.62
CA VAL A 195 4.92 -5.64 20.53
C VAL A 195 5.65 -6.41 19.43
N HIS A 196 5.90 -5.82 18.26
CA HIS A 196 6.71 -6.47 17.23
C HIS A 196 8.14 -6.73 17.70
N ALA A 197 8.77 -5.75 18.37
CA ALA A 197 10.11 -5.88 18.92
C ALA A 197 10.19 -7.02 19.95
N TRP A 198 9.20 -7.10 20.85
CA TRP A 198 9.08 -8.15 21.85
C TRP A 198 9.03 -9.54 21.22
N TYR A 199 8.13 -9.75 20.26
CA TYR A 199 8.02 -11.04 19.59
C TYR A 199 9.23 -11.36 18.69
N ALA A 200 9.81 -10.34 18.04
CA ALA A 200 11.02 -10.51 17.26
C ALA A 200 12.17 -11.00 18.14
N TRP A 201 12.36 -10.37 19.31
CA TRP A 201 13.35 -10.79 20.30
C TRP A 201 13.16 -12.24 20.75
N LEU A 202 11.93 -12.64 21.05
CA LEU A 202 11.61 -14.03 21.42
C LEU A 202 11.90 -15.06 20.33
N CYS A 203 11.89 -14.65 19.05
CA CYS A 203 12.14 -15.54 17.92
C CYS A 203 13.62 -15.68 17.55
N ILE A 204 14.47 -14.77 18.02
CA ILE A 204 15.92 -14.82 17.75
C ILE A 204 16.54 -15.98 18.57
N PRO A 205 17.40 -16.84 17.97
CA PRO A 205 18.07 -17.93 18.69
C PRO A 205 18.89 -17.40 19.87
N LYS A 206 18.96 -18.13 20.99
CA LYS A 206 19.74 -17.68 22.18
C LYS A 206 21.24 -17.56 21.92
N ASP A 207 21.74 -18.27 20.91
CA ASP A 207 23.12 -18.31 20.45
C ASP A 207 23.42 -17.30 19.34
N HIS A 208 22.61 -16.24 19.18
CA HIS A 208 22.66 -15.23 18.12
C HIS A 208 23.97 -14.40 17.98
N GLY A 209 25.07 -14.74 18.64
CA GLY A 209 26.29 -13.93 18.69
C GLY A 209 26.07 -12.56 19.37
N ASN A 210 27.04 -11.66 19.25
CA ASN A 210 26.93 -10.33 19.85
C ASN A 210 26.10 -9.37 18.99
N PHE A 211 25.19 -8.62 19.61
CA PHE A 211 24.52 -7.48 18.97
C PHE A 211 25.51 -6.32 18.82
N ALA A 212 26.34 -6.40 17.78
CA ALA A 212 27.32 -5.38 17.44
C ALA A 212 26.99 -4.76 16.09
N PHE A 213 27.04 -3.43 16.01
CA PHE A 213 26.93 -2.74 14.73
C PHE A 213 28.13 -3.12 13.84
N CYS A 214 27.85 -3.56 12.62
CA CYS A 214 28.89 -4.03 11.69
C CYS A 214 28.86 -3.26 10.38
N LEU A 215 29.88 -2.43 10.15
CA LEU A 215 30.01 -1.60 8.96
C LEU A 215 30.02 -2.42 7.66
N LYS A 216 30.54 -3.65 7.70
CA LYS A 216 30.61 -4.56 6.54
C LYS A 216 29.22 -5.00 6.04
N LEU A 217 28.22 -5.00 6.91
CA LEU A 217 26.85 -5.41 6.57
C LEU A 217 26.03 -4.28 5.93
N LEU A 218 26.49 -3.02 5.99
CA LEU A 218 25.83 -1.88 5.36
C LEU A 218 25.63 -2.09 3.86
N ARG A 219 26.70 -2.44 3.14
CA ARG A 219 26.65 -2.61 1.68
C ARG A 219 25.72 -3.76 1.28
N PRO A 220 25.82 -4.98 1.84
CA PRO A 220 24.86 -6.05 1.55
C PRO A 220 23.41 -5.66 1.82
N LEU A 221 23.13 -4.97 2.93
CA LEU A 221 21.77 -4.54 3.29
C LEU A 221 21.22 -3.49 2.31
N CYS A 222 22.02 -2.50 1.93
CA CYS A 222 21.60 -1.43 1.01
C CYS A 222 21.55 -1.87 -0.46
N VAL A 223 22.52 -2.69 -0.92
CA VAL A 223 22.62 -3.14 -2.33
C VAL A 223 21.52 -4.13 -2.68
N SER A 224 21.14 -5.01 -1.74
CA SER A 224 20.01 -5.92 -1.93
C SER A 224 18.65 -5.19 -2.10
N GLY A 225 18.60 -3.88 -1.82
CA GLY A 225 17.41 -3.03 -1.96
C GLY A 225 17.36 -2.17 -3.24
N GLY A 226 18.45 -2.00 -4.00
CA GLY A 226 18.61 -0.91 -4.98
C GLY A 226 17.52 -0.74 -6.06
N TRP A 227 17.08 -1.83 -6.70
CA TRP A 227 15.99 -1.78 -7.71
C TRP A 227 14.59 -1.91 -7.11
N LEU A 228 14.48 -2.50 -5.92
CA LEU A 228 13.23 -2.57 -5.16
C LEU A 228 12.84 -1.19 -4.61
N THR A 229 13.82 -0.35 -4.24
CA THR A 229 13.60 1.01 -3.75
C THR A 229 12.93 1.90 -4.78
N VAL A 230 13.31 1.82 -6.06
CA VAL A 230 12.65 2.61 -7.13
C VAL A 230 11.17 2.25 -7.24
N SER A 231 10.84 0.96 -7.24
CA SER A 231 9.44 0.50 -7.27
C SER A 231 8.68 0.85 -5.99
N ASN A 232 9.36 0.81 -4.84
CA ASN A 232 8.79 1.15 -3.53
C ASN A 232 8.59 2.66 -3.34
N ILE A 233 9.26 3.51 -4.12
CA ILE A 233 9.03 4.96 -4.13
C ILE A 233 7.94 5.31 -5.15
N ILE A 234 8.04 4.81 -6.37
CA ILE A 234 7.17 5.21 -7.48
C ILE A 234 5.74 4.68 -7.29
N SER A 235 5.57 3.41 -6.89
CA SER A 235 4.22 2.81 -6.81
C SER A 235 3.33 3.49 -5.76
N PRO A 236 3.83 3.81 -4.55
CA PRO A 236 3.05 4.61 -3.60
C PRO A 236 2.79 6.04 -4.08
N LEU A 237 3.76 6.69 -4.72
CA LEU A 237 3.54 8.04 -5.29
C LEU A 237 2.43 8.01 -6.35
N MET A 238 2.43 7.04 -7.25
CA MET A 238 1.34 6.82 -8.19
C MET A 238 -0.03 6.63 -7.53
N SER A 239 -0.06 6.05 -6.31
CA SER A 239 -1.30 5.68 -5.64
C SER A 239 -1.94 6.83 -4.86
N PHE A 240 -1.16 7.83 -4.44
CA PHE A 240 -1.62 8.86 -3.51
C PHE A 240 -1.29 10.31 -3.93
N VAL A 241 -0.48 10.53 -4.97
CA VAL A 241 -0.11 11.89 -5.41
C VAL A 241 -1.34 12.72 -5.78
N ASP A 242 -2.36 12.09 -6.35
CA ASP A 242 -3.67 12.66 -6.66
C ASP A 242 -4.30 13.36 -5.44
N ARG A 243 -4.28 12.73 -4.27
CA ARG A 243 -4.86 13.30 -3.04
C ARG A 243 -4.16 14.60 -2.63
N PHE A 244 -2.83 14.66 -2.74
CA PHE A 244 -2.08 15.87 -2.43
C PHE A 244 -2.34 16.98 -3.45
N VAL A 245 -2.37 16.65 -4.74
CA VAL A 245 -2.67 17.62 -5.81
C VAL A 245 -4.08 18.19 -5.63
N ILE A 246 -5.07 17.36 -5.29
CA ILE A 246 -6.45 17.81 -5.00
C ILE A 246 -6.48 18.72 -3.76
N GLY A 247 -5.73 18.37 -2.70
CA GLY A 247 -5.65 19.21 -1.51
C GLY A 247 -5.07 20.60 -1.80
N VAL A 248 -4.05 20.67 -2.66
CA VAL A 248 -3.39 21.93 -3.04
C VAL A 248 -4.20 22.74 -4.04
N LEU A 249 -4.80 22.11 -5.05
CA LEU A 249 -5.50 22.82 -6.14
C LEU A 249 -6.97 23.09 -5.84
N VAL A 250 -7.64 22.22 -5.08
CA VAL A 250 -9.08 22.28 -4.84
C VAL A 250 -9.37 22.63 -3.38
N SER A 251 -9.30 21.68 -2.46
CA SER A 251 -9.55 21.89 -1.03
C SER A 251 -9.31 20.63 -0.22
N SER A 252 -9.19 20.79 1.11
CA SER A 252 -9.18 19.66 2.04
C SER A 252 -10.46 18.81 1.99
N SER A 253 -11.65 19.42 1.87
CA SER A 253 -12.93 18.68 1.73
C SER A 253 -13.02 17.89 0.43
N ALA A 254 -12.49 18.43 -0.68
CA ALA A 254 -12.43 17.71 -1.94
C ALA A 254 -11.61 16.42 -1.84
N VAL A 255 -10.58 16.40 -0.99
CA VAL A 255 -9.80 15.18 -0.72
C VAL A 255 -10.68 14.11 -0.08
N ALA A 256 -11.61 14.46 0.83
CA ALA A 256 -12.55 13.50 1.42
C ALA A 256 -13.51 12.90 0.38
N TYR A 257 -14.12 13.74 -0.45
CA TYR A 257 -15.03 13.32 -1.52
C TYR A 257 -14.33 12.42 -2.54
N TYR A 258 -13.04 12.66 -2.80
CA TYR A 258 -12.24 11.86 -3.72
C TYR A 258 -11.76 10.54 -3.11
N SER A 259 -11.13 10.59 -1.93
CA SER A 259 -10.42 9.44 -1.35
C SER A 259 -11.39 8.35 -0.87
N THR A 260 -12.56 8.73 -0.38
CA THR A 260 -13.56 7.79 0.16
C THR A 260 -14.05 6.77 -0.87
N PRO A 261 -14.62 7.17 -2.02
CA PRO A 261 -15.02 6.23 -3.07
C PRO A 261 -13.82 5.52 -3.70
N GLN A 262 -12.65 6.18 -3.82
CA GLN A 262 -11.42 5.55 -4.32
C GLN A 262 -11.00 4.37 -3.42
N GLU A 263 -10.97 4.58 -2.10
CA GLU A 263 -10.62 3.54 -1.15
C GLU A 263 -11.59 2.38 -1.18
N MET A 264 -12.89 2.64 -1.36
CA MET A 264 -13.90 1.59 -1.53
C MET A 264 -13.59 0.72 -2.75
N VAL A 265 -13.39 1.31 -3.93
CA VAL A 265 -13.17 0.49 -5.14
C VAL A 265 -11.83 -0.23 -5.12
N THR A 266 -10.78 0.34 -4.52
CA THR A 266 -9.46 -0.30 -4.47
C THR A 266 -9.48 -1.64 -3.72
N LYS A 267 -10.50 -1.90 -2.88
CA LYS A 267 -10.70 -3.21 -2.23
C LYS A 267 -11.08 -4.32 -3.20
N LEU A 268 -11.59 -4.00 -4.40
CA LEU A 268 -11.79 -4.98 -5.46
C LEU A 268 -10.48 -5.69 -5.84
N GLY A 269 -9.32 -5.06 -5.60
CA GLY A 269 -7.99 -5.61 -5.84
C GLY A 269 -7.61 -6.82 -4.98
N ILE A 270 -8.39 -7.12 -3.93
CA ILE A 270 -8.20 -8.33 -3.11
C ILE A 270 -8.44 -9.58 -3.95
N VAL A 271 -9.44 -9.57 -4.83
CA VAL A 271 -9.80 -10.71 -5.69
C VAL A 271 -8.67 -11.07 -6.66
N PRO A 272 -8.14 -10.15 -7.51
CA PRO A 272 -7.01 -10.47 -8.36
C PRO A 272 -5.76 -10.77 -7.55
N GLY A 273 -5.50 -10.12 -6.41
CA GLY A 273 -4.34 -10.41 -5.56
C GLY A 273 -4.31 -11.86 -5.06
N ALA A 274 -5.46 -12.39 -4.62
CA ALA A 274 -5.57 -13.80 -4.23
C ALA A 274 -5.33 -14.73 -5.43
N LEU A 275 -5.94 -14.42 -6.57
CA LEU A 275 -5.78 -15.21 -7.80
C LEU A 275 -4.34 -15.22 -8.31
N THR A 276 -3.69 -14.06 -8.43
CA THR A 276 -2.33 -13.93 -8.95
C THR A 276 -1.28 -14.57 -8.04
N SER A 277 -1.48 -14.55 -6.72
CA SER A 277 -0.61 -15.26 -5.78
C SER A 277 -0.57 -16.78 -6.01
N ALA A 278 -1.69 -17.36 -6.44
CA ALA A 278 -1.79 -18.79 -6.78
C ALA A 278 -1.31 -19.08 -8.21
N LEU A 279 -1.48 -18.14 -9.14
CA LEU A 279 -1.04 -18.27 -10.53
C LEU A 279 0.46 -18.09 -10.70
N PHE A 280 1.10 -17.24 -9.87
CA PHE A 280 2.51 -16.89 -10.04
C PHE A 280 3.44 -18.12 -10.08
N PRO A 281 3.40 -19.08 -9.12
CA PRO A 281 4.25 -20.27 -9.19
C PRO A 281 3.98 -21.14 -10.43
N ARG A 282 2.72 -21.22 -10.87
CA ARG A 282 2.33 -21.97 -12.07
C ARG A 282 2.88 -21.35 -13.35
N PHE A 283 2.79 -20.02 -13.46
CA PHE A 283 3.35 -19.31 -14.60
C PHE A 283 4.89 -19.37 -14.62
N SER A 284 5.55 -19.22 -13.47
CA SER A 284 7.01 -19.40 -13.37
C SER A 284 7.45 -20.82 -13.75
N ALA A 285 6.70 -21.85 -13.33
CA ALA A 285 6.97 -23.22 -13.74
C ALA A 285 6.84 -23.42 -15.26
N HIS A 286 5.85 -22.78 -15.91
CA HIS A 286 5.70 -22.83 -17.37
C HIS A 286 6.90 -22.21 -18.11
N PHE A 287 7.43 -21.08 -17.65
CA PHE A 287 8.61 -20.47 -18.28
C PHE A 287 9.91 -21.25 -18.04
N ALA A 288 9.97 -22.06 -16.97
CA ALA A 288 11.06 -23.01 -16.77
C ALA A 288 10.89 -24.29 -17.62
N MET A 289 9.66 -24.81 -17.70
CA MET A 289 9.32 -26.01 -18.45
C MET A 289 7.96 -25.81 -19.15
N PRO A 290 7.94 -25.60 -20.48
CA PRO A 290 6.72 -25.27 -21.21
C PRO A 290 5.61 -26.32 -21.04
N GLN A 291 4.51 -25.90 -20.41
CA GLN A 291 3.27 -26.67 -20.26
C GLN A 291 2.27 -26.30 -21.36
N SER A 292 1.60 -27.30 -21.96
CA SER A 292 0.67 -27.11 -23.09
C SER A 292 -0.62 -26.38 -22.73
N ASP A 293 -0.98 -26.30 -21.45
CA ASP A 293 -2.22 -25.71 -20.96
C ASP A 293 -2.11 -24.23 -20.53
N PHE A 294 -0.91 -23.64 -20.58
CA PHE A 294 -0.67 -22.28 -20.07
C PHE A 294 -1.61 -21.22 -20.67
N ARG A 295 -1.77 -21.22 -22.00
CA ARG A 295 -2.68 -20.29 -22.68
C ARG A 295 -4.12 -20.46 -22.21
N LEU A 296 -4.56 -21.70 -22.00
CA LEU A 296 -5.89 -22.00 -21.48
C LEU A 296 -6.05 -21.50 -20.05
N ILE A 297 -5.05 -21.71 -19.19
CA ILE A 297 -5.06 -21.21 -17.81
C ILE A 297 -5.11 -19.68 -17.80
N TYR A 298 -4.30 -19.02 -18.61
CA TYR A 298 -4.29 -17.57 -18.75
C TYR A 298 -5.68 -17.02 -19.12
N PHE A 299 -6.29 -17.53 -20.20
CA PHE A 299 -7.62 -17.08 -20.64
C PHE A 299 -8.73 -17.42 -19.64
N LYS A 300 -8.73 -18.62 -19.05
CA LYS A 300 -9.71 -18.99 -18.02
C LYS A 300 -9.60 -18.11 -16.79
N SER A 301 -8.38 -17.75 -16.39
CA SER A 301 -8.15 -16.85 -15.25
C SER A 301 -8.68 -15.45 -15.55
N LEU A 302 -8.46 -14.95 -16.76
CA LEU A 302 -8.96 -13.65 -17.20
C LEU A 302 -10.49 -13.62 -17.29
N LEU A 303 -11.09 -14.62 -17.91
CA LEU A 303 -12.54 -14.72 -18.04
C LEU A 303 -13.22 -14.92 -16.68
N GLY A 304 -12.64 -15.74 -15.81
CA GLY A 304 -13.12 -15.93 -14.44
C GLY A 304 -13.07 -14.63 -13.64
N LEU A 305 -11.95 -13.90 -13.71
CA LEU A 305 -11.80 -12.62 -13.03
C LEU A 305 -12.77 -11.56 -13.58
N PHE A 306 -12.94 -11.50 -14.90
CA PHE A 306 -13.94 -10.67 -15.56
C PHE A 306 -15.35 -10.99 -15.04
N GLY A 307 -15.77 -12.26 -15.07
CA GLY A 307 -17.10 -12.67 -14.64
C GLY A 307 -17.40 -12.35 -13.18
N VAL A 308 -16.42 -12.51 -12.28
CA VAL A 308 -16.56 -12.18 -10.86
C VAL A 308 -16.68 -10.69 -10.62
N LEU A 309 -15.94 -9.86 -11.35
CA LEU A 309 -15.88 -8.41 -11.12
C LEU A 309 -16.92 -7.62 -11.91
N PHE A 310 -17.39 -8.13 -13.05
CA PHE A 310 -18.28 -7.40 -13.94
C PHE A 310 -19.60 -7.01 -13.27
N PHE A 311 -20.27 -7.93 -12.58
CA PHE A 311 -21.55 -7.64 -11.91
C PHE A 311 -21.42 -6.62 -10.78
N PRO A 312 -20.45 -6.73 -9.84
CA PRO A 312 -20.19 -5.66 -8.86
C PRO A 312 -19.90 -4.30 -9.48
N VAL A 313 -19.11 -4.26 -10.57
CA VAL A 313 -18.74 -3.01 -11.26
C VAL A 313 -19.97 -2.34 -11.89
N ILE A 314 -20.81 -3.11 -12.58
CA ILE A 314 -22.06 -2.60 -13.14
C ILE A 314 -23.01 -2.15 -12.02
N PHE A 315 -23.14 -2.92 -10.94
CA PHE A 315 -23.97 -2.56 -9.81
C PHE A 315 -23.54 -1.20 -9.23
N VAL A 316 -22.26 -1.05 -8.88
CA VAL A 316 -21.74 0.21 -8.34
C VAL A 316 -21.87 1.36 -9.35
N SER A 317 -21.72 1.09 -10.64
CA SER A 317 -21.86 2.13 -11.68
C SER A 317 -23.29 2.64 -11.82
N VAL A 318 -24.28 1.75 -11.76
CA VAL A 318 -25.70 2.10 -11.93
C VAL A 318 -26.27 2.74 -10.66
N TRP A 319 -25.90 2.22 -9.49
CA TRP A 319 -26.44 2.66 -8.19
C TRP A 319 -25.44 3.50 -7.38
N ALA A 320 -24.50 4.19 -8.05
CA ALA A 320 -23.42 4.92 -7.37
C ALA A 320 -23.96 5.94 -6.37
N LYS A 321 -25.00 6.71 -6.75
CA LYS A 321 -25.59 7.72 -5.87
C LYS A 321 -26.26 7.05 -4.68
N GLU A 322 -27.12 6.06 -4.91
CA GLU A 322 -27.86 5.34 -3.87
C GLU A 322 -26.92 4.65 -2.88
N VAL A 323 -25.84 4.04 -3.37
CA VAL A 323 -24.79 3.44 -2.54
C VAL A 323 -24.15 4.48 -1.63
N MET A 324 -23.79 5.65 -2.16
CA MET A 324 -23.17 6.72 -1.36
C MET A 324 -24.15 7.37 -0.38
N VAL A 325 -25.42 7.54 -0.76
CA VAL A 325 -26.48 8.06 0.15
C VAL A 325 -26.71 7.08 1.29
N ALA A 326 -26.84 5.79 0.99
CA ALA A 326 -27.08 4.76 1.99
C ALA A 326 -25.88 4.57 2.92
N TRP A 327 -24.67 4.86 2.44
CA TRP A 327 -23.45 4.68 3.22
C TRP A 327 -23.11 5.90 4.07
N ILE A 328 -23.16 7.11 3.51
CA ILE A 328 -22.66 8.33 4.15
C ILE A 328 -23.78 9.35 4.31
N SER A 329 -24.13 10.08 3.25
CA SER A 329 -25.18 11.10 3.27
C SER A 329 -25.55 11.53 1.84
N LEU A 330 -26.67 12.26 1.70
CA LEU A 330 -27.09 12.84 0.42
C LEU A 330 -26.07 13.86 -0.10
N GLU A 331 -25.63 14.79 0.74
CA GLU A 331 -24.65 15.83 0.40
C GLU A 331 -23.32 15.23 -0.06
N PHE A 332 -22.86 14.17 0.61
CA PHE A 332 -21.64 13.48 0.22
C PHE A 332 -21.79 12.77 -1.14
N ALA A 333 -22.96 12.16 -1.38
CA ALA A 333 -23.25 11.48 -2.63
C ALA A 333 -23.29 12.44 -3.84
N GLU A 334 -23.79 13.66 -3.66
CA GLU A 334 -23.84 14.68 -4.73
C GLU A 334 -22.43 15.06 -5.22
N ASN A 335 -21.44 15.06 -4.33
CA ASN A 335 -20.06 15.39 -4.65
C ASN A 335 -19.21 14.17 -5.09
N SER A 336 -19.64 12.95 -4.76
CA SER A 336 -18.78 11.75 -4.87
C SER A 336 -19.32 10.64 -5.78
N ALA A 337 -20.60 10.63 -6.13
CA ALA A 337 -21.20 9.55 -6.92
C ALA A 337 -20.60 9.44 -8.32
N SER A 338 -20.39 10.58 -9.00
CA SER A 338 -19.74 10.61 -10.31
C SER A 338 -18.29 10.11 -10.25
N LEU A 339 -17.57 10.47 -9.19
CA LEU A 339 -16.20 10.00 -8.93
C LEU A 339 -16.19 8.48 -8.76
N LEU A 340 -17.13 7.94 -7.99
CA LEU A 340 -17.28 6.50 -7.78
C LEU A 340 -17.47 5.73 -9.10
N VAL A 341 -18.31 6.24 -10.01
CA VAL A 341 -18.49 5.64 -11.34
C VAL A 341 -17.17 5.62 -12.11
N VAL A 342 -16.42 6.72 -12.13
CA VAL A 342 -15.13 6.78 -12.84
C VAL A 342 -14.12 5.80 -12.21
N PHE A 343 -14.03 5.77 -10.89
CA PHE A 343 -13.12 4.92 -10.17
C PHE A 343 -13.39 3.43 -10.35
N VAL A 344 -14.66 3.00 -10.37
CA VAL A 344 -14.98 1.58 -10.48
C VAL A 344 -14.56 1.00 -11.84
N TRP A 345 -14.67 1.78 -12.92
CA TRP A 345 -14.18 1.37 -14.25
C TRP A 345 -12.65 1.38 -14.35
N GLY A 346 -11.99 2.41 -13.80
CA GLY A 346 -10.53 2.43 -13.72
C GLY A 346 -9.98 1.25 -12.93
N MET A 347 -10.60 0.93 -11.79
CA MET A 347 -10.23 -0.21 -10.96
C MET A 347 -10.52 -1.54 -11.65
N PHE A 348 -11.62 -1.66 -12.40
CA PHE A 348 -11.92 -2.86 -13.18
C PHE A 348 -10.81 -3.16 -14.19
N ALA A 349 -10.33 -2.14 -14.93
CA ALA A 349 -9.21 -2.29 -15.85
C ALA A 349 -7.92 -2.73 -15.11
N ALA A 350 -7.60 -2.10 -13.97
CA ALA A 350 -6.46 -2.45 -13.15
C ALA A 350 -6.51 -3.90 -12.64
N CYS A 351 -7.69 -4.35 -12.19
CA CYS A 351 -7.90 -5.73 -11.75
C CYS A 351 -7.61 -6.74 -12.88
N LEU A 352 -8.13 -6.49 -14.08
CA LEU A 352 -7.87 -7.36 -15.24
C LEU A 352 -6.39 -7.36 -15.63
N ALA A 353 -5.71 -6.22 -15.52
CA ALA A 353 -4.28 -6.06 -15.79
C ALA A 353 -3.38 -6.83 -14.81
N ALA A 354 -3.88 -7.21 -13.63
CA ALA A 354 -3.11 -7.98 -12.67
C ALA A 354 -2.61 -9.32 -13.23
N ILE A 355 -3.36 -9.96 -14.13
CA ILE A 355 -2.98 -11.22 -14.77
C ILE A 355 -1.81 -11.05 -15.76
N PRO A 356 -1.89 -10.20 -16.81
CA PRO A 356 -0.76 -9.97 -17.70
C PRO A 356 0.48 -9.43 -16.95
N PHE A 357 0.30 -8.58 -15.94
CA PHE A 357 1.38 -8.17 -15.04
C PHE A 357 2.07 -9.37 -14.37
N THR A 358 1.29 -10.31 -13.83
CA THR A 358 1.81 -11.54 -13.20
C THR A 358 2.55 -12.41 -14.20
N VAL A 359 2.05 -12.55 -15.44
CA VAL A 359 2.74 -13.29 -16.51
C VAL A 359 4.11 -12.67 -16.79
N ILE A 360 4.17 -11.37 -17.04
CA ILE A 360 5.43 -10.66 -17.36
C ILE A 360 6.45 -10.82 -16.23
N GLN A 361 6.02 -10.68 -14.97
CA GLN A 361 6.91 -10.85 -13.82
C GLN A 361 7.36 -12.31 -13.63
N SER A 362 6.44 -13.27 -13.80
CA SER A 362 6.77 -14.70 -13.67
C SER A 362 7.75 -15.20 -14.74
N ALA A 363 7.82 -14.51 -15.89
CA ALA A 363 8.80 -14.72 -16.94
C ALA A 363 10.17 -14.07 -16.65
N GLY A 364 10.35 -13.46 -15.48
CA GLY A 364 11.60 -12.80 -15.07
C GLY A 364 11.76 -11.35 -15.55
N ASN A 365 10.77 -10.77 -16.24
CA ASN A 365 10.89 -9.42 -16.80
C ASN A 365 10.26 -8.33 -15.92
N ALA A 366 10.64 -8.28 -14.64
CA ALA A 366 10.23 -7.22 -13.72
C ALA A 366 10.74 -5.83 -14.14
N ARG A 367 11.84 -5.78 -14.93
CA ARG A 367 12.40 -4.52 -15.47
C ARG A 367 11.43 -3.82 -16.40
N LEU A 368 10.72 -4.57 -17.26
CA LEU A 368 9.72 -4.01 -18.17
C LEU A 368 8.61 -3.30 -17.39
N THR A 369 8.01 -3.96 -16.40
CA THR A 369 6.94 -3.37 -15.59
C THR A 369 7.40 -2.15 -14.80
N ALA A 370 8.60 -2.19 -14.23
CA ALA A 370 9.17 -1.03 -13.54
C ALA A 370 9.39 0.15 -14.49
N THR A 371 9.88 -0.12 -15.70
CA THR A 371 10.14 0.90 -16.72
C THR A 371 8.84 1.52 -17.21
N LEU A 372 7.79 0.73 -17.43
CA LEU A 372 6.45 1.26 -17.78
C LEU A 372 5.94 2.24 -16.72
N HIS A 373 5.95 1.85 -15.44
CA HIS A 373 5.50 2.74 -14.37
C HIS A 373 6.36 4.00 -14.23
N ILE A 374 7.68 3.93 -14.44
CA ILE A 374 8.56 5.11 -14.45
C ILE A 374 8.12 6.13 -15.51
N PHE A 375 7.75 5.67 -16.71
CA PHE A 375 7.29 6.55 -17.79
C PHE A 375 5.84 7.01 -17.61
N GLU A 376 4.97 6.16 -17.09
CA GLU A 376 3.58 6.51 -16.82
C GLU A 376 3.43 7.56 -15.72
N PHE A 377 4.32 7.55 -14.71
CA PHE A 377 4.22 8.48 -13.58
C PHE A 377 4.22 9.96 -13.99
N PRO A 378 5.20 10.49 -14.75
CA PRO A 378 5.18 11.89 -15.17
C PRO A 378 3.99 12.21 -16.09
N ILE A 379 3.56 11.27 -16.94
CA ILE A 379 2.37 11.44 -17.77
C ILE A 379 1.12 11.56 -16.89
N PHE A 380 1.01 10.71 -15.86
CA PHE A 380 -0.08 10.75 -14.88
C PHE A 380 -0.11 12.08 -14.10
N VAL A 381 1.04 12.55 -13.62
CA VAL A 381 1.14 13.85 -12.95
C VAL A 381 0.72 14.98 -13.89
N GLY A 382 1.17 14.98 -15.15
CA GLY A 382 0.73 15.95 -16.15
C GLY A 382 -0.78 15.90 -16.40
N MET A 383 -1.36 14.71 -16.54
CA MET A 383 -2.81 14.53 -16.67
C MET A 383 -3.56 15.05 -15.45
N LEU A 384 -3.06 14.85 -14.22
CA LEU A 384 -3.68 15.36 -13.00
C LEU A 384 -3.82 16.88 -13.03
N PHE A 385 -2.73 17.62 -13.30
CA PHE A 385 -2.78 19.09 -13.32
C PHE A 385 -3.75 19.60 -14.39
N VAL A 386 -3.63 19.10 -15.63
CA VAL A 386 -4.48 19.55 -16.75
C VAL A 386 -5.96 19.22 -16.50
N PHE A 387 -6.26 17.99 -16.07
CA PHE A 387 -7.66 17.59 -15.90
C PHE A 387 -8.31 18.23 -14.67
N ILE A 388 -7.55 18.47 -13.59
CA ILE A 388 -8.08 19.18 -12.42
C ILE A 388 -8.41 20.63 -12.76
N GLU A 389 -7.59 21.31 -13.56
CA GLU A 389 -7.92 22.67 -14.01
C GLU A 389 -9.20 22.72 -14.83
N TRP A 390 -9.47 21.71 -15.66
CA TRP A 390 -10.64 21.70 -16.56
C TRP A 390 -11.92 21.15 -15.93
N TYR A 391 -11.80 20.13 -15.07
CA TYR A 391 -12.93 19.34 -14.56
C TYR A 391 -12.94 19.24 -13.02
N GLY A 392 -12.06 19.95 -12.31
CA GLY A 392 -11.96 19.90 -10.85
C GLY A 392 -11.64 18.50 -10.34
N VAL A 393 -12.32 18.08 -9.26
CA VAL A 393 -12.11 16.77 -8.61
C VAL A 393 -12.43 15.60 -9.55
N LEU A 394 -13.43 15.76 -10.44
CA LEU A 394 -13.75 14.76 -11.46
C LEU A 394 -12.58 14.57 -12.43
N GLY A 395 -11.87 15.65 -12.75
CA GLY A 395 -10.65 15.61 -13.56
C GLY A 395 -9.55 14.74 -12.95
N ALA A 396 -9.35 14.83 -11.63
CA ALA A 396 -8.41 13.94 -10.94
C ALA A 396 -8.82 12.47 -11.06
N ALA A 397 -10.11 12.18 -10.91
CA ALA A 397 -10.63 10.82 -11.01
C ALA A 397 -10.47 10.27 -12.44
N LEU A 398 -10.73 11.11 -13.45
CA LEU A 398 -10.52 10.78 -14.86
C LEU A 398 -9.04 10.51 -15.17
N ALA A 399 -8.12 11.33 -14.65
CA ALA A 399 -6.67 11.11 -14.82
C ALA A 399 -6.24 9.78 -14.17
N TRP A 400 -6.76 9.47 -12.98
CA TRP A 400 -6.50 8.20 -12.30
C TRP A 400 -7.04 7.01 -13.11
N ALA A 401 -8.29 7.08 -13.57
CA ALA A 401 -8.90 6.02 -14.37
C ALA A 401 -8.18 5.84 -15.72
N ALA A 402 -7.85 6.93 -16.41
CA ALA A 402 -7.09 6.91 -17.66
C ALA A 402 -5.74 6.24 -17.48
N ARG A 403 -4.98 6.58 -16.42
CA ARG A 403 -3.71 5.90 -16.09
C ARG A 403 -3.91 4.39 -15.93
N ASN A 404 -4.90 3.95 -15.15
CA ASN A 404 -5.16 2.52 -14.95
C ASN A 404 -5.54 1.79 -16.25
N ILE A 405 -6.30 2.45 -17.14
CA ILE A 405 -6.68 1.88 -18.44
C ILE A 405 -5.48 1.82 -19.38
N ILE A 406 -4.64 2.86 -19.43
CA ILE A 406 -3.43 2.89 -20.24
C ILE A 406 -2.45 1.80 -19.79
N ASP A 407 -2.20 1.70 -18.49
CA ASP A 407 -1.37 0.66 -17.86
C ASP A 407 -1.88 -0.74 -18.21
N ALA A 408 -3.20 -0.97 -18.08
CA ALA A 408 -3.83 -2.22 -18.49
C ALA A 408 -3.56 -2.53 -19.97
N PHE A 409 -3.77 -1.56 -20.87
CA PHE A 409 -3.50 -1.72 -22.30
C PHE A 409 -2.04 -2.09 -22.58
N LEU A 410 -1.09 -1.40 -21.96
CA LEU A 410 0.35 -1.65 -22.12
C LEU A 410 0.71 -3.05 -21.61
N LEU A 411 0.23 -3.44 -20.43
CA LEU A 411 0.47 -4.77 -19.87
C LEU A 411 -0.11 -5.87 -20.74
N PHE A 412 -1.34 -5.73 -21.25
CA PHE A 412 -1.91 -6.68 -22.20
C PHE A 412 -1.11 -6.76 -23.50
N TYR A 413 -0.66 -5.62 -24.04
CA TYR A 413 0.16 -5.57 -25.25
C TYR A 413 1.47 -6.33 -25.08
N TYR A 414 2.22 -6.06 -24.01
CA TYR A 414 3.49 -6.73 -23.76
C TYR A 414 3.33 -8.20 -23.36
N ALA A 415 2.27 -8.56 -22.63
CA ALA A 415 1.99 -9.94 -22.24
C ALA A 415 1.77 -10.86 -23.46
N ARG A 416 1.31 -10.33 -24.60
CA ARG A 416 1.17 -11.11 -25.85
C ARG A 416 2.47 -11.80 -26.24
N ARG A 417 3.62 -11.19 -26.01
CA ARG A 417 4.94 -11.78 -26.34
C ARG A 417 5.25 -13.04 -25.56
N TYR A 418 4.58 -13.26 -24.42
CA TYR A 418 4.78 -14.43 -23.56
C TYR A 418 3.64 -15.45 -23.71
N VAL A 419 2.44 -15.00 -24.10
CA VAL A 419 1.28 -15.89 -24.32
C VAL A 419 1.24 -16.46 -25.75
N SER A 420 1.80 -15.73 -26.72
CA SER A 420 1.82 -16.13 -28.13
C SER A 420 2.92 -17.15 -28.46
N THR A 421 4.08 -17.05 -27.82
CA THR A 421 5.26 -17.87 -28.08
C THR A 421 5.26 -19.11 -27.17
N GLY A 422 4.88 -20.27 -27.72
CA GLY A 422 5.17 -21.57 -27.11
C GLY A 422 6.63 -22.00 -27.24
N HIS A 423 7.56 -21.06 -27.50
CA HIS A 423 8.98 -21.32 -27.73
C HIS A 423 9.79 -20.36 -26.85
N GLY A 424 10.65 -20.95 -26.02
CA GLY A 424 11.46 -20.25 -25.03
C GLY A 424 12.17 -19.04 -25.63
N CYS A 425 12.01 -17.90 -24.99
CA CYS A 425 12.77 -16.70 -25.32
C CYS A 425 14.23 -16.94 -24.87
N SER A 426 15.08 -17.33 -25.79
CA SER A 426 16.52 -17.59 -25.60
C SER A 426 17.37 -16.31 -25.43
N SER A 427 16.79 -15.22 -24.91
CA SER A 427 17.47 -13.92 -24.81
C SER A 427 17.68 -13.43 -23.38
N CYS A 428 17.55 -14.29 -22.36
CA CYS A 428 17.92 -13.94 -20.97
C CYS A 428 19.38 -14.29 -20.60
N GLY A 429 20.25 -14.49 -21.60
CA GLY A 429 21.67 -14.72 -21.39
C GLY A 429 22.54 -13.68 -22.07
N SER A 430 22.61 -12.47 -21.52
CA SER A 430 23.79 -11.58 -21.66
C SER A 430 23.59 -10.25 -20.91
N ALA A 431 24.48 -10.05 -19.92
CA ALA A 431 24.82 -8.82 -19.18
C ALA A 431 23.89 -8.35 -18.05
#